data_AF-A0A1T1BW00-F1
#
_entry.id   AF-A0A1T1BW00-F1
#
_cell.length_a   1.000
_cell.length_b   1.000
_cell.length_c   1.000
_cell.angle_alpha   90.00
_cell.angle_beta   90.00
_cell.angle_gamma   90.00
#
_symmetry.space_group_name_H-M   'P 1'
#
loop_
_entity.id
_entity.type
_entity.pdbx_description
1 polymer ?
#
loop_
_entity_poly.entity_id
_entity_poly.type
_entity_poly.pdbx_seq_one_letter_code
_entity_poly.pdbx_strand_id
1 'polypeptide(L)'
;MNSTLKPSIPYGNNPSVGHYATSDDAKIYYEVYGKGKPLVVLHGGIAGSTYEMAQLIENFSKNYQVIAVSTRGHGKSELGSKPHTYEQKAKDVVAVLNKVTKEKAVIFGFSDGGYTGYYLASLFPEKVEKMIIIGAAETHPGDYKINLKVSDMMKLDKVYWEQQLKLMPEPNRLQEMFDKVSNATSEMLISDDFFATIKCPVLVMAGNHDQFLTTQRVVNASKMIPNAELAIIPNTTHASFLENFSAVWSLTSSFLKISEINELQINKKTNIMNTKVEQILMHHLIAFGDNNLDEILKDYTEQSIIMTPNRTIKGLTEIRKFFKDFFEAIPSGSHFEMKQKSIEGKVAYIAWASKSNIADIPMGTDTFVFDGDKIQYHTVADFRF
;
A
#
# COMPACT_ATOMS: atom_id res chain seq x y z
N MET A 1 5.53 -6.11 -13.98
CA MET A 1 6.70 -5.24 -14.21
C MET A 1 6.23 -3.98 -14.89
N ASN A 2 6.07 -2.88 -14.15
CA ASN A 2 6.31 -1.54 -14.68
C ASN A 2 6.27 -0.49 -13.57
N SER A 3 7.23 0.43 -13.67
CA SER A 3 7.53 1.55 -12.80
C SER A 3 8.11 1.16 -11.44
N THR A 4 9.41 1.42 -11.27
CA THR A 4 9.92 2.20 -10.13
C THR A 4 11.36 2.57 -10.45
N LEU A 5 11.61 3.87 -10.46
CA LEU A 5 12.94 4.47 -10.54
C LEU A 5 13.83 3.79 -9.50
N LYS A 6 15.03 3.34 -9.89
CA LYS A 6 16.06 3.00 -8.89
C LYS A 6 16.22 4.23 -7.98
N PRO A 7 16.10 4.10 -6.66
CA PRO A 7 16.37 5.21 -5.76
C PRO A 7 17.77 5.75 -6.07
N SER A 8 17.91 7.07 -6.24
CA SER A 8 19.22 7.70 -6.46
C SER A 8 20.13 7.53 -5.25
N ILE A 9 19.54 7.30 -4.07
CA ILE A 9 20.22 7.06 -2.80
C ILE A 9 20.44 5.55 -2.62
N PRO A 10 21.67 5.10 -2.31
CA PRO A 10 21.96 3.69 -2.08
C PRO A 10 21.55 3.26 -0.66
N TYR A 11 20.24 3.27 -0.36
CA TYR A 11 19.70 2.88 0.95
C TYR A 11 20.20 1.50 1.40
N GLY A 12 20.64 1.38 2.65
CA GLY A 12 21.28 0.18 3.21
C GLY A 12 22.76 0.03 2.86
N ASN A 13 23.30 0.89 2.01
CA ASN A 13 24.72 0.96 1.66
C ASN A 13 25.21 2.41 1.49
N ASN A 14 24.66 3.35 2.25
CA ASN A 14 25.00 4.77 2.13
C ASN A 14 26.08 5.18 3.15
N PRO A 15 27.35 5.31 2.76
CA PRO A 15 28.44 5.63 3.71
C PRO A 15 28.35 7.03 4.30
N SER A 16 27.60 7.96 3.68
CA SER A 16 27.50 9.34 4.16
C SER A 16 26.63 9.51 5.42
N VAL A 17 25.75 8.54 5.67
CA VAL A 17 24.77 8.56 6.76
C VAL A 17 24.70 7.24 7.52
N GLY A 18 25.56 6.29 7.16
CA GLY A 18 25.65 4.97 7.75
C GLY A 18 26.47 4.98 9.03
N HIS A 19 25.94 4.37 10.07
CA HIS A 19 26.51 4.31 11.40
C HIS A 19 26.37 2.91 11.99
N TYR A 20 27.03 2.68 13.13
CA TYR A 20 26.95 1.43 13.87
C TYR A 20 26.65 1.68 15.34
N ALA A 21 25.83 0.82 15.93
CA ALA A 21 25.64 0.69 17.37
C ALA A 21 26.05 -0.71 17.80
N THR A 22 26.82 -0.82 18.88
CA THR A 22 27.10 -2.12 19.49
C THR A 22 25.93 -2.51 20.38
N SER A 23 25.32 -3.66 20.10
CA SER A 23 24.29 -4.29 20.92
C SER A 23 24.80 -5.65 21.37
N ASP A 24 25.25 -5.72 22.62
CA ASP A 24 25.93 -6.88 23.19
C ASP A 24 27.10 -7.39 22.32
N ASP A 25 26.84 -8.41 21.51
CA ASP A 25 27.79 -9.22 20.77
C ASP A 25 27.80 -8.93 19.26
N ALA A 26 27.03 -7.94 18.80
CA ALA A 26 26.93 -7.58 17.39
C ALA A 26 26.97 -6.06 17.18
N LYS A 27 27.60 -5.64 16.09
CA LYS A 27 27.47 -4.29 15.52
C LYS A 27 26.26 -4.24 14.60
N ILE A 28 25.31 -3.39 14.96
CA ILE A 28 24.08 -3.15 14.24
C ILE A 28 24.25 -1.90 13.39
N TYR A 29 24.15 -2.07 12.07
CA TYR A 29 24.18 -0.98 11.11
C TYR A 29 22.83 -0.27 11.04
N TYR A 30 22.89 1.05 10.96
CA TYR A 30 21.72 1.88 10.72
C TYR A 30 22.10 3.11 9.91
N GLU A 31 21.11 3.71 9.24
CA GLU A 31 21.26 4.94 8.48
C GLU A 31 20.34 6.02 9.05
N VAL A 32 20.80 7.28 9.05
CA VAL A 32 20.01 8.42 9.55
C VAL A 32 19.72 9.41 8.43
N TYR A 33 18.43 9.65 8.16
CA TYR A 33 17.96 10.58 7.13
C TYR A 33 17.05 11.66 7.72
N GLY A 34 17.02 12.84 7.10
CA GLY A 34 16.14 13.92 7.52
C GLY A 34 16.48 14.51 8.89
N LYS A 35 15.53 15.26 9.44
CA LYS A 35 15.62 15.95 10.74
C LYS A 35 14.21 16.00 11.35
N GLY A 36 14.12 16.21 12.66
CA GLY A 36 12.85 16.31 13.39
C GLY A 36 12.70 15.21 14.41
N LYS A 37 11.45 14.84 14.73
CA LYS A 37 11.16 13.74 15.66
C LYS A 37 11.75 12.41 15.14
N PRO A 38 12.26 11.54 16.03
CA PRO A 38 12.84 10.28 15.60
C PRO A 38 11.76 9.30 15.12
N LEU A 39 12.03 8.64 13.98
CA LEU A 39 11.20 7.58 13.42
C LEU A 39 12.09 6.40 13.02
N VAL A 40 11.90 5.25 13.64
CA VAL A 40 12.63 4.02 13.29
C VAL A 40 11.91 3.30 12.16
N VAL A 41 12.65 2.85 11.16
CA VAL A 41 12.12 1.99 10.08
C VAL A 41 12.77 0.62 10.18
N LEU A 42 11.93 -0.42 10.28
CA LEU A 42 12.32 -1.82 10.40
C LEU A 42 11.79 -2.63 9.20
N HIS A 43 12.71 -3.24 8.47
CA HIS A 43 12.44 -4.02 7.25
C HIS A 43 11.92 -5.44 7.56
N GLY A 44 11.53 -6.18 6.52
CA GLY A 44 11.04 -7.55 6.61
C GLY A 44 12.14 -8.58 6.90
N GLY A 45 11.75 -9.83 7.15
CA GLY A 45 12.69 -10.91 7.49
C GLY A 45 13.25 -11.63 6.27
N ILE A 46 14.35 -12.36 6.45
CA ILE A 46 15.01 -13.21 5.45
C ILE A 46 15.46 -12.41 4.23
N ALA A 47 14.54 -12.12 3.31
CA ALA A 47 14.79 -11.37 2.09
C ALA A 47 14.59 -9.85 2.28
N GLY A 48 14.20 -9.37 3.45
CA GLY A 48 14.04 -7.94 3.70
C GLY A 48 15.36 -7.20 3.88
N SER A 49 15.36 -5.89 3.58
CA SER A 49 16.52 -5.02 3.73
C SER A 49 16.10 -3.55 3.84
N THR A 50 17.01 -2.65 4.22
CA THR A 50 16.73 -1.20 4.20
C THR A 50 16.30 -0.70 2.80
N TYR A 51 16.72 -1.38 1.73
CA TYR A 51 16.40 -0.99 0.37
C TYR A 51 14.91 -1.12 0.03
N GLU A 52 14.21 -2.17 0.48
CA GLU A 52 12.75 -2.29 0.25
C GLU A 52 11.98 -1.13 0.90
N MET A 53 12.54 -0.50 1.94
CA MET A 53 11.91 0.62 2.64
C MET A 53 12.16 1.99 1.98
N ALA A 54 12.86 2.05 0.84
CA ALA A 54 13.36 3.30 0.24
C ALA A 54 12.30 4.40 0.09
N GLN A 55 11.12 4.07 -0.45
CA GLN A 55 10.06 5.04 -0.69
C GLN A 55 9.45 5.58 0.62
N LEU A 56 9.37 4.75 1.65
CA LEU A 56 8.94 5.16 2.99
C LEU A 56 9.98 6.07 3.64
N ILE A 57 11.26 5.69 3.59
CA ILE A 57 12.37 6.49 4.14
C ILE A 57 12.39 7.88 3.48
N GLU A 58 12.28 7.94 2.16
CA GLU A 58 12.25 9.19 1.41
C GLU A 58 11.10 10.10 1.87
N ASN A 59 9.88 9.56 2.02
CA ASN A 59 8.72 10.35 2.42
C ASN A 59 8.74 10.77 3.89
N PHE A 60 9.13 9.87 4.81
CA PHE A 60 9.27 10.20 6.22
C PHE A 60 10.37 11.24 6.46
N SER A 61 11.50 11.16 5.76
CA SER A 61 12.66 12.05 5.96
C SER A 61 12.39 13.53 5.71
N LYS A 62 11.26 13.85 5.04
CA LYS A 62 10.77 15.22 4.85
C LYS A 62 10.32 15.88 6.15
N ASN A 63 9.90 15.09 7.15
CA ASN A 63 9.32 15.59 8.41
C ASN A 63 9.94 14.95 9.67
N TYR A 64 10.64 13.83 9.54
CA TYR A 64 11.20 13.06 10.63
C TYR A 64 12.71 12.86 10.49
N GLN A 65 13.38 12.66 11.63
CA GLN A 65 14.69 12.04 11.68
C GLN A 65 14.50 10.52 11.55
N VAL A 66 14.62 10.01 10.33
CA VAL A 66 14.42 8.60 10.02
C VAL A 66 15.67 7.81 10.37
N ILE A 67 15.51 6.77 11.18
CA ILE A 67 16.54 5.84 11.64
C ILE A 67 16.24 4.48 11.01
N ALA A 68 16.82 4.20 9.85
CA ALA A 68 16.59 2.97 9.13
C ALA A 68 17.58 1.90 9.61
N VAL A 69 17.08 0.89 10.32
CA VAL A 69 17.93 -0.13 10.96
C VAL A 69 18.00 -1.37 10.06
N SER A 70 19.22 -1.83 9.76
CA SER A 70 19.41 -3.18 9.23
C SER A 70 19.44 -4.14 10.42
N THR A 71 18.44 -5.01 10.53
CA THR A 71 18.36 -5.93 11.67
C THR A 71 19.53 -6.91 11.66
N ARG A 72 19.84 -7.48 12.83
CA ARG A 72 20.92 -8.45 13.03
C ARG A 72 21.01 -9.47 11.90
N GLY A 73 22.21 -9.67 11.37
CA GLY A 73 22.48 -10.59 10.26
C GLY A 73 22.03 -10.11 8.87
N HIS A 74 21.39 -8.95 8.73
CA HIS A 74 20.99 -8.38 7.45
C HIS A 74 21.85 -7.16 7.07
N GLY A 75 22.00 -6.92 5.77
CA GLY A 75 22.78 -5.79 5.26
C GLY A 75 24.19 -5.79 5.85
N LYS A 76 24.59 -4.69 6.48
CA LYS A 76 25.92 -4.53 7.09
C LYS A 76 25.96 -4.88 8.59
N SER A 77 24.87 -5.39 9.16
CA SER A 77 24.82 -5.79 10.57
C SER A 77 25.43 -7.17 10.78
N GLU A 78 26.19 -7.31 11.87
CA GLU A 78 26.71 -8.61 12.30
C GLU A 78 25.56 -9.52 12.78
N LEU A 79 25.74 -10.84 12.67
CA LEU A 79 24.79 -11.84 13.17
C LEU A 79 24.94 -12.05 14.68
N GLY A 80 26.16 -11.91 15.21
CA GLY A 80 26.49 -12.23 16.60
C GLY A 80 26.41 -13.73 16.89
N SER A 81 26.50 -14.11 18.16
CA SER A 81 26.47 -15.48 18.68
C SER A 81 25.28 -15.76 19.61
N LYS A 82 24.62 -14.73 20.15
CA LYS A 82 23.42 -14.87 20.99
C LYS A 82 22.22 -15.50 20.26
N PRO A 83 21.24 -16.03 21.03
CA PRO A 83 19.95 -16.45 20.47
C PRO A 83 19.27 -15.30 19.72
N HIS A 84 18.70 -15.61 18.55
CA HIS A 84 18.12 -14.63 17.64
C HIS A 84 16.65 -14.34 17.95
N THR A 85 16.33 -13.98 19.19
CA THR A 85 14.94 -13.76 19.59
C THR A 85 14.44 -12.34 19.26
N TYR A 86 13.13 -12.12 19.27
CA TYR A 86 12.58 -10.77 19.06
C TYR A 86 12.90 -9.81 20.23
N GLU A 87 13.09 -10.33 21.45
CA GLU A 87 13.63 -9.54 22.57
C GLU A 87 15.05 -9.06 22.28
N GLN A 88 15.89 -9.89 21.66
CA GLN A 88 17.23 -9.47 21.25
C GLN A 88 17.16 -8.43 20.13
N LYS A 89 16.29 -8.60 19.13
CA LYS A 89 16.08 -7.59 18.08
C LYS A 89 15.57 -6.26 18.67
N ALA A 90 14.68 -6.30 19.66
CA ALA A 90 14.23 -5.09 20.36
C ALA A 90 15.39 -4.38 21.09
N LYS A 91 16.26 -5.13 21.78
CA LYS A 91 17.48 -4.58 22.40
C LYS A 91 18.43 -3.95 21.39
N ASP A 92 18.55 -4.55 20.20
CA ASP A 92 19.34 -4.00 19.10
C ASP A 92 18.82 -2.63 18.66
N VAL A 93 17.50 -2.48 18.52
CA VAL A 93 16.87 -1.19 18.23
C VAL A 93 17.07 -0.19 19.37
N VAL A 94 16.99 -0.61 20.63
CA VAL A 94 17.27 0.25 21.79
C VAL A 94 18.72 0.75 21.77
N ALA A 95 19.69 -0.12 21.44
CA ALA A 95 21.10 0.26 21.33
C ALA A 95 21.31 1.33 20.24
N VAL A 96 20.64 1.19 19.10
CA VAL A 96 20.64 2.20 18.03
C VAL A 96 19.98 3.50 18.52
N LEU A 97 18.77 3.43 19.08
CA LEU A 97 18.06 4.61 19.58
C LEU A 97 18.91 5.39 20.59
N ASN A 98 19.54 4.71 21.55
CA ASN A 98 20.41 5.34 22.56
C ASN A 98 21.63 6.07 21.97
N LYS A 99 22.07 5.72 20.75
CA LYS A 99 23.13 6.45 20.03
C LYS A 99 22.63 7.70 19.33
N VAL A 100 21.38 7.70 18.87
CA VAL A 100 20.84 8.75 18.00
C VAL A 100 20.01 9.78 18.78
N THR A 101 19.22 9.33 19.76
CA THR A 101 18.23 10.18 20.44
C THR A 101 17.91 9.71 21.86
N LYS A 102 17.42 10.64 22.68
CA LYS A 102 16.81 10.36 23.99
C LYS A 102 15.29 10.44 23.98
N GLU A 103 14.70 10.91 22.88
CA GLU A 103 13.27 11.03 22.71
C GLU A 103 12.62 9.68 22.39
N LYS A 104 11.30 9.59 22.61
CA LYS A 104 10.49 8.48 22.09
C LYS A 104 10.48 8.54 20.58
N ALA A 105 10.55 7.38 19.92
CA ALA A 105 10.47 7.28 18.48
C ALA A 105 9.12 6.75 18.01
N VAL A 106 8.69 7.22 16.85
CA VAL A 106 7.68 6.52 16.04
C VAL A 106 8.35 5.27 15.46
N ILE A 107 7.67 4.14 15.43
CA ILE A 107 8.19 2.90 14.85
C ILE A 107 7.35 2.55 13.62
N PHE A 108 8.01 2.38 12.47
CA PHE A 108 7.43 1.72 11.31
C PHE A 108 8.06 0.34 11.19
N GLY A 109 7.25 -0.72 11.16
CA GLY A 109 7.72 -2.10 11.05
C GLY A 109 6.95 -2.90 10.02
N PHE A 110 7.68 -3.53 9.09
CA PHE A 110 7.12 -4.45 8.11
C PHE A 110 7.49 -5.91 8.46
N SER A 111 6.49 -6.80 8.53
CA SER A 111 6.67 -8.24 8.71
C SER A 111 7.51 -8.56 9.97
N ASP A 112 8.71 -9.12 9.81
CA ASP A 112 9.68 -9.33 10.90
C ASP A 112 10.03 -8.05 11.67
N GLY A 113 10.12 -6.91 10.99
CA GLY A 113 10.26 -5.60 11.58
C GLY A 113 9.03 -5.16 12.38
N GLY A 114 7.84 -5.63 11.98
CA GLY A 114 6.59 -5.45 12.73
C GLY A 114 6.61 -6.18 14.07
N TYR A 115 6.98 -7.46 14.06
CA TYR A 115 7.16 -8.25 15.29
C TYR A 115 8.24 -7.66 16.19
N THR A 116 9.37 -7.21 15.61
CA THR A 116 10.41 -6.48 16.37
C THR A 116 9.85 -5.21 17.02
N GLY A 117 8.99 -4.46 16.32
CA GLY A 117 8.29 -3.29 16.85
C GLY A 117 7.37 -3.62 18.02
N TYR A 118 6.59 -4.71 17.92
CA TYR A 118 5.74 -5.17 19.02
C TYR A 118 6.55 -5.50 20.29
N TYR A 119 7.65 -6.24 20.16
CA TYR A 119 8.54 -6.52 21.30
C TYR A 119 9.21 -5.26 21.84
N LEU A 120 9.60 -4.31 20.98
CA LEU A 120 10.15 -3.04 21.42
C LEU A 120 9.14 -2.25 22.26
N ALA A 121 7.89 -2.14 21.83
CA ALA A 121 6.87 -1.39 22.56
C ALA A 121 6.42 -2.09 23.85
N SER A 122 6.44 -3.43 23.88
CA SER A 122 6.14 -4.21 25.08
C SER A 122 7.23 -4.09 26.13
N LEU A 123 8.49 -4.26 25.74
CA LEU A 123 9.63 -4.31 26.67
C LEU A 123 10.19 -2.94 27.03
N PHE A 124 10.08 -1.96 26.13
CA PHE A 124 10.65 -0.63 26.26
C PHE A 124 9.61 0.46 25.89
N PRO A 125 8.44 0.50 26.57
CA PRO A 125 7.37 1.45 26.26
C PRO A 125 7.79 2.92 26.43
N GLU A 126 8.85 3.20 27.18
CA GLU A 126 9.46 4.51 27.33
C GLU A 126 10.22 4.98 26.08
N LYS A 127 10.48 4.08 25.12
CA LYS A 127 11.15 4.38 23.83
C LYS A 127 10.19 4.59 22.67
N VAL A 128 8.92 4.25 22.80
CA VAL A 128 7.96 4.24 21.69
C VAL A 128 6.88 5.31 21.86
N GLU A 129 6.74 6.19 20.86
CA GLU A 129 5.68 7.21 20.80
C GLU A 129 4.39 6.63 20.18
N LYS A 130 4.54 6.01 19.01
CA LYS A 130 3.48 5.37 18.21
C LYS A 130 4.08 4.28 17.32
N MET A 131 3.24 3.39 16.80
CA MET A 131 3.66 2.39 15.81
C MET A 131 2.78 2.36 14.58
N ILE A 132 3.38 2.08 13.42
CA ILE A 132 2.72 1.65 12.19
C ILE A 132 3.29 0.27 11.84
N ILE A 133 2.43 -0.73 11.77
CA ILE A 133 2.82 -2.12 11.60
C ILE A 133 2.12 -2.69 10.36
N ILE A 134 2.89 -3.26 9.44
CA ILE A 134 2.37 -3.91 8.24
C ILE A 134 2.74 -5.39 8.26
N GLY A 135 1.76 -6.29 8.12
CA GLY A 135 2.02 -7.72 7.93
C GLY A 135 2.50 -8.46 9.20
N ALA A 136 2.07 -8.03 10.39
CA ALA A 136 2.32 -8.73 11.65
C ALA A 136 1.09 -8.68 12.57
N ALA A 137 0.73 -9.81 13.19
CA ALA A 137 -0.46 -9.94 14.04
C ALA A 137 -0.24 -10.94 15.20
N GLU A 138 -1.31 -11.48 15.80
CA GLU A 138 -1.21 -12.54 16.81
C GLU A 138 -0.64 -13.81 16.18
N THR A 139 0.13 -14.58 16.94
CA THR A 139 0.79 -15.80 16.47
C THR A 139 1.06 -16.75 17.61
N HIS A 140 1.04 -18.04 17.32
CA HIS A 140 1.43 -19.11 18.24
C HIS A 140 2.65 -19.87 17.71
N PRO A 141 3.41 -20.53 18.61
CA PRO A 141 4.49 -21.40 18.19
C PRO A 141 4.03 -22.44 17.16
N GLY A 142 4.70 -22.48 16.01
CA GLY A 142 4.40 -23.38 14.90
C GLY A 142 3.40 -22.84 13.86
N ASP A 143 2.81 -21.66 14.05
CA ASP A 143 1.96 -21.02 13.03
C ASP A 143 2.75 -20.68 11.76
N TYR A 144 4.00 -20.24 11.95
CA TYR A 144 4.96 -20.07 10.88
C TYR A 144 5.88 -21.29 10.82
N LYS A 145 5.84 -22.02 9.71
CA LYS A 145 6.80 -23.11 9.42
C LYS A 145 7.66 -22.69 8.25
N ILE A 146 8.74 -21.99 8.55
CA ILE A 146 9.68 -21.48 7.55
C ILE A 146 10.90 -22.41 7.55
N ASN A 147 11.11 -23.11 6.42
CA ASN A 147 12.34 -23.87 6.21
C ASN A 147 12.92 -23.44 4.87
N LEU A 148 13.66 -22.33 4.89
CA LEU A 148 14.24 -21.73 3.70
C LEU A 148 15.71 -22.12 3.58
N LYS A 149 16.08 -22.63 2.41
CA LYS A 149 17.48 -22.87 2.05
C LYS A 149 18.01 -21.72 1.22
N VAL A 150 19.25 -21.33 1.49
CA VAL A 150 19.96 -20.31 0.71
C VAL A 150 19.97 -20.67 -0.77
N SER A 151 20.12 -21.96 -1.11
CA SER A 151 20.08 -22.43 -2.49
C SER A 151 18.76 -22.12 -3.22
N ASP A 152 17.63 -22.15 -2.50
CA ASP A 152 16.32 -21.91 -3.10
C ASP A 152 16.10 -20.41 -3.27
N MET A 153 16.48 -19.62 -2.27
CA MET A 153 16.41 -18.15 -2.35
C MET A 153 17.34 -17.58 -3.44
N MET A 154 18.53 -18.16 -3.61
CA MET A 154 19.45 -17.82 -4.70
C MET A 154 18.88 -18.11 -6.09
N LYS A 155 18.06 -19.16 -6.23
CA LYS A 155 17.39 -19.47 -7.52
C LYS A 155 16.28 -18.47 -7.83
N LEU A 156 15.59 -17.98 -6.80
CA LEU A 156 14.50 -17.01 -6.96
C LEU A 156 15.02 -15.64 -7.39
N ASP A 157 16.07 -15.14 -6.75
CA ASP A 157 16.68 -13.84 -7.11
C ASP A 157 18.19 -13.81 -6.85
N LYS A 158 18.95 -14.38 -7.79
CA LYS A 158 20.40 -14.45 -7.71
C LYS A 158 21.05 -13.07 -7.57
N VAL A 159 20.57 -12.08 -8.34
CA VAL A 159 21.18 -10.75 -8.39
C VAL A 159 21.00 -10.04 -7.05
N TYR A 160 19.82 -10.14 -6.45
CA TYR A 160 19.56 -9.60 -5.13
C TYR A 160 20.51 -10.20 -4.09
N TRP A 161 20.60 -11.53 -4.02
CA TRP A 161 21.43 -12.19 -3.00
C TRP A 161 22.93 -11.96 -3.20
N GLU A 162 23.42 -11.90 -4.44
CA GLU A 162 24.80 -11.50 -4.71
C GLU A 162 25.12 -10.08 -4.23
N GLN A 163 24.14 -9.17 -4.25
CA GLN A 163 24.29 -7.83 -3.69
C GLN A 163 24.27 -7.86 -2.16
N GLN A 164 23.35 -8.60 -1.55
CA GLN A 164 23.29 -8.72 -0.08
C GLN A 164 24.56 -9.34 0.50
N LEU A 165 25.08 -10.41 -0.11
CA LEU A 165 26.32 -11.05 0.33
C LEU A 165 27.53 -10.11 0.32
N LYS A 166 27.58 -9.12 -0.59
CA LYS A 166 28.65 -8.12 -0.62
C LYS A 166 28.57 -7.11 0.51
N LEU A 167 27.39 -6.92 1.10
CA LEU A 167 27.17 -6.00 2.23
C LEU A 167 27.42 -6.69 3.57
N MET A 168 27.14 -7.99 3.64
CA MET A 168 27.24 -8.76 4.88
C MET A 168 28.68 -8.82 5.40
N PRO A 169 28.92 -8.55 6.69
CA PRO A 169 30.23 -8.76 7.30
C PRO A 169 30.57 -10.27 7.40
N GLU A 170 29.54 -11.12 7.44
CA GLU A 170 29.67 -12.57 7.68
C GLU A 170 28.90 -13.40 6.63
N PRO A 171 29.20 -13.26 5.33
CA PRO A 171 28.40 -13.86 4.25
C PRO A 171 28.36 -15.40 4.29
N ASN A 172 29.41 -16.03 4.86
CA ASN A 172 29.47 -17.48 5.01
C ASN A 172 28.48 -18.03 6.05
N ARG A 173 27.87 -17.17 6.87
CA ARG A 173 26.87 -17.53 7.89
C ARG A 173 25.42 -17.31 7.41
N LEU A 174 25.20 -17.11 6.11
CA LEU A 174 23.87 -16.79 5.58
C LEU A 174 22.81 -17.88 5.89
N GLN A 175 23.16 -19.17 5.78
CA GLN A 175 22.22 -20.24 6.14
C GLN A 175 21.93 -20.25 7.65
N GLU A 176 22.94 -20.00 8.49
CA GLU A 176 22.73 -19.85 9.94
C GLU A 176 21.80 -18.68 10.24
N MET A 177 21.94 -17.55 9.53
CA MET A 177 21.04 -16.41 9.65
C MET A 177 19.60 -16.79 9.27
N PHE A 178 19.40 -17.52 8.16
CA PHE A 178 18.07 -17.99 7.76
C PHE A 178 17.44 -18.90 8.81
N ASP A 179 18.21 -19.87 9.32
CA ASP A 179 17.75 -20.81 10.32
C ASP A 179 17.38 -20.07 11.62
N LYS A 180 18.22 -19.12 12.05
CA LYS A 180 17.97 -18.27 13.23
C LYS A 180 16.71 -17.41 13.11
N VAL A 181 16.53 -16.74 11.98
CA VAL A 181 15.32 -15.93 11.73
C VAL A 181 14.09 -16.84 11.67
N SER A 182 14.18 -17.97 10.97
CA SER A 182 13.07 -18.92 10.85
C SER A 182 12.65 -19.48 12.21
N ASN A 183 13.62 -19.90 13.04
CA ASN A 183 13.34 -20.42 14.38
C ASN A 183 12.68 -19.34 15.27
N ALA A 184 13.18 -18.11 15.24
CA ALA A 184 12.59 -17.00 16.00
C ALA A 184 11.12 -16.77 15.63
N THR A 185 10.82 -16.78 14.34
CA THR A 185 9.45 -16.63 13.82
C THR A 185 8.57 -17.85 14.13
N SER A 186 9.14 -19.05 14.14
CA SER A 186 8.42 -20.29 14.45
C SER A 186 8.14 -20.48 15.95
N GLU A 187 8.96 -19.90 16.83
CA GLU A 187 8.87 -20.06 18.28
C GLU A 187 8.11 -18.93 18.98
N MET A 188 7.87 -17.79 18.30
CA MET A 188 7.21 -16.64 18.92
C MET A 188 5.77 -16.92 19.31
N LEU A 189 5.37 -16.36 20.46
CA LEU A 189 4.00 -16.26 20.94
C LEU A 189 3.63 -14.79 21.08
N ILE A 190 2.63 -14.35 20.32
CA ILE A 190 2.01 -13.04 20.45
C ILE A 190 0.53 -13.29 20.73
N SER A 191 0.17 -13.20 22.00
CA SER A 191 -1.18 -13.42 22.52
C SER A 191 -1.86 -12.09 22.89
N ASP A 192 -3.12 -12.19 23.31
CA ASP A 192 -3.86 -11.06 23.88
C ASP A 192 -3.12 -10.43 25.09
N ASP A 193 -2.64 -11.26 26.03
CA ASP A 193 -1.86 -10.79 27.19
C ASP A 193 -0.61 -10.01 26.76
N PHE A 194 0.07 -10.48 25.71
CA PHE A 194 1.22 -9.78 25.15
C PHE A 194 0.80 -8.44 24.55
N PHE A 195 -0.23 -8.42 23.69
CA PHE A 195 -0.70 -7.18 23.07
C PHE A 195 -1.25 -6.16 24.07
N ALA A 196 -1.85 -6.63 25.17
CA ALA A 196 -2.31 -5.78 26.25
C ALA A 196 -1.17 -5.00 26.92
N THR A 197 0.10 -5.44 26.81
CA THR A 197 1.26 -4.69 27.32
C THR A 197 1.59 -3.46 26.47
N ILE A 198 1.17 -3.42 25.20
CA ILE A 198 1.47 -2.33 24.27
C ILE A 198 0.51 -1.17 24.53
N LYS A 199 1.04 -0.07 25.09
CA LYS A 199 0.22 1.09 25.50
C LYS A 199 0.22 2.24 24.50
N CYS A 200 1.19 2.34 23.60
CA CYS A 200 1.23 3.39 22.59
C CYS A 200 0.14 3.18 21.52
N PRO A 201 -0.29 4.24 20.81
CA PRO A 201 -1.14 4.09 19.63
C PRO A 201 -0.47 3.25 18.54
N VAL A 202 -1.25 2.38 17.88
CA VAL A 202 -0.75 1.48 16.82
C VAL A 202 -1.68 1.54 15.60
N LEU A 203 -1.15 1.79 14.41
CA LEU A 203 -1.85 1.51 13.16
C LEU A 203 -1.43 0.12 12.66
N VAL A 204 -2.36 -0.83 12.67
CA VAL A 204 -2.14 -2.20 12.19
C VAL A 204 -2.66 -2.33 10.76
N MET A 205 -1.82 -2.83 9.85
CA MET A 205 -2.13 -2.90 8.43
C MET A 205 -1.78 -4.26 7.81
N ALA A 206 -2.52 -4.64 6.77
CA ALA A 206 -2.14 -5.74 5.88
C ALA A 206 -2.85 -5.62 4.53
N GLY A 207 -2.31 -6.30 3.51
CA GLY A 207 -3.04 -6.55 2.27
C GLY A 207 -4.13 -7.61 2.46
N ASN A 208 -5.28 -7.47 1.80
CA ASN A 208 -6.35 -8.46 1.91
C ASN A 208 -6.03 -9.80 1.21
N HIS A 209 -4.99 -9.85 0.37
CA HIS A 209 -4.47 -11.06 -0.28
C HIS A 209 -3.10 -11.47 0.28
N ASP A 210 -2.77 -11.07 1.51
CA ASP A 210 -1.55 -11.50 2.18
C ASP A 210 -1.55 -13.04 2.36
N GLN A 211 -0.55 -13.66 1.75
CA GLN A 211 -0.36 -15.11 1.68
C GLN A 211 0.25 -15.72 2.94
N PHE A 212 0.80 -14.90 3.84
CA PHE A 212 1.43 -15.34 5.09
C PHE A 212 0.58 -15.02 6.31
N LEU A 213 -0.30 -14.02 6.20
CA LEU A 213 -1.11 -13.54 7.31
C LEU A 213 -2.54 -13.27 6.86
N THR A 214 -3.50 -13.95 7.47
CA THR A 214 -4.91 -13.75 7.10
C THR A 214 -5.43 -12.42 7.63
N THR A 215 -6.34 -11.79 6.88
CA THR A 215 -7.06 -10.58 7.32
C THR A 215 -7.67 -10.76 8.71
N GLN A 216 -8.18 -11.95 9.03
CA GLN A 216 -8.78 -12.22 10.34
C GLN A 216 -7.76 -12.08 11.49
N ARG A 217 -6.51 -12.51 11.30
CA ARG A 217 -5.46 -12.35 12.31
C ARG A 217 -5.16 -10.87 12.54
N VAL A 218 -5.00 -10.11 11.46
CA VAL A 218 -4.76 -8.66 11.53
C VAL A 218 -5.89 -7.93 12.26
N VAL A 219 -7.15 -8.32 11.99
CA VAL A 219 -8.32 -7.82 12.72
C VAL A 219 -8.26 -8.19 14.21
N ASN A 220 -7.90 -9.42 14.55
CA ASN A 220 -7.78 -9.86 15.94
C ASN A 220 -6.71 -9.05 16.68
N ALA A 221 -5.51 -8.89 16.11
CA ALA A 221 -4.46 -8.06 16.68
C ALA A 221 -4.93 -6.63 16.96
N SER A 222 -5.67 -6.01 16.03
CA SER A 222 -6.22 -4.66 16.23
C SER A 222 -7.25 -4.57 17.37
N LYS A 223 -7.89 -5.68 17.74
CA LYS A 223 -8.82 -5.75 18.89
C LYS A 223 -8.11 -6.02 20.21
N MET A 224 -7.01 -6.76 20.17
CA MET A 224 -6.19 -7.14 21.34
C MET A 224 -5.28 -6.00 21.79
N ILE A 225 -4.84 -5.13 20.87
CA ILE A 225 -4.03 -3.95 21.19
C ILE A 225 -4.94 -2.82 21.71
N PRO A 226 -4.73 -2.30 22.94
CA PRO A 226 -5.64 -1.33 23.56
C PRO A 226 -5.92 -0.05 22.76
N ASN A 227 -4.93 0.44 22.03
CA ASN A 227 -4.98 1.72 21.30
C ASN A 227 -4.70 1.51 19.80
N ALA A 228 -5.31 0.50 19.19
CA ALA A 228 -5.09 0.20 17.78
C ALA A 228 -6.15 0.80 16.84
N GLU A 229 -5.66 1.21 15.66
CA GLU A 229 -6.43 1.46 14.45
C GLU A 229 -6.12 0.35 13.44
N LEU A 230 -7.08 -0.01 12.59
CA LEU A 230 -6.96 -1.07 11.60
C LEU A 230 -7.09 -0.49 10.19
N ALA A 231 -6.21 -0.91 9.27
CA ALA A 231 -6.40 -0.69 7.85
C ALA A 231 -6.08 -1.93 7.01
N ILE A 232 -7.03 -2.35 6.17
CA ILE A 232 -6.84 -3.43 5.21
C ILE A 232 -6.71 -2.84 3.81
N ILE A 233 -5.59 -3.11 3.15
CA ILE A 233 -5.27 -2.57 1.83
C ILE A 233 -5.85 -3.49 0.75
N PRO A 234 -6.81 -3.01 -0.06
CA PRO A 234 -7.48 -3.84 -1.04
C PRO A 234 -6.53 -4.22 -2.18
N ASN A 235 -6.67 -5.46 -2.65
CA ASN A 235 -6.00 -6.04 -3.79
C ASN A 235 -4.46 -5.99 -3.71
N THR A 236 -3.91 -6.22 -2.51
CA THR A 236 -2.46 -6.27 -2.29
C THR A 236 -2.05 -7.50 -1.48
N THR A 237 -0.82 -7.95 -1.69
CA THR A 237 -0.21 -9.08 -0.95
C THR A 237 0.53 -8.62 0.31
N HIS A 238 1.39 -9.47 0.88
CA HIS A 238 2.12 -9.21 2.12
C HIS A 238 2.87 -7.87 2.13
N ALA A 239 3.61 -7.56 1.06
CA ALA A 239 4.35 -6.30 0.94
C ALA A 239 3.48 -5.17 0.37
N SER A 240 2.34 -4.89 1.01
CA SER A 240 1.30 -3.99 0.48
C SER A 240 1.80 -2.58 0.15
N PHE A 241 2.82 -2.09 0.86
CA PHE A 241 3.42 -0.77 0.62
C PHE A 241 4.27 -0.70 -0.66
N LEU A 242 4.76 -1.84 -1.17
CA LEU A 242 5.43 -1.92 -2.47
C LEU A 242 4.42 -1.97 -3.62
N GLU A 243 3.25 -2.58 -3.39
CA GLU A 243 2.21 -2.76 -4.40
C GLU A 243 1.26 -1.57 -4.52
N ASN A 244 0.92 -0.95 -3.39
CA ASN A 244 0.04 0.22 -3.33
C ASN A 244 0.55 1.24 -2.28
N PHE A 245 1.68 1.86 -2.61
CA PHE A 245 2.30 2.87 -1.75
C PHE A 245 1.34 4.01 -1.42
N SER A 246 0.56 4.50 -2.39
CA SER A 246 -0.35 5.63 -2.17
C SER A 246 -1.37 5.35 -1.06
N ALA A 247 -2.04 4.19 -1.10
CA ALA A 247 -3.01 3.83 -0.06
C ALA A 247 -2.33 3.68 1.31
N VAL A 248 -1.18 2.99 1.36
CA VAL A 248 -0.43 2.83 2.61
C VAL A 248 0.03 4.19 3.16
N TRP A 249 0.54 5.04 2.29
CA TRP A 249 1.06 6.35 2.65
C TRP A 249 -0.03 7.28 3.15
N SER A 250 -1.18 7.40 2.46
CA SER A 250 -2.28 8.27 2.91
C SER A 250 -2.82 7.86 4.29
N LEU A 251 -2.89 6.56 4.59
CA LEU A 251 -3.28 6.05 5.91
C LEU A 251 -2.20 6.37 6.97
N THR A 252 -0.94 6.14 6.61
CA THR A 252 0.22 6.40 7.47
C THR A 252 0.36 7.89 7.79
N SER A 253 0.28 8.76 6.78
CA SER A 253 0.44 10.21 6.92
C SER A 253 -0.71 10.81 7.71
N SER A 254 -1.94 10.32 7.50
CA SER A 254 -3.11 10.69 8.31
C SER A 254 -2.93 10.32 9.80
N PHE A 255 -2.53 9.07 10.09
CA PHE A 255 -2.31 8.60 11.47
C PHE A 255 -1.19 9.38 12.19
N LEU A 256 -0.16 9.76 11.44
CA LEU A 256 0.94 10.59 11.92
C LEU A 256 0.63 12.09 11.93
N LYS A 257 -0.50 12.52 11.34
CA LYS A 257 -0.87 13.92 11.13
C LYS A 257 0.21 14.70 10.36
N ILE A 258 0.84 14.06 9.39
CA ILE A 258 1.76 14.72 8.47
C ILE A 258 0.91 15.58 7.54
N SER A 259 1.01 16.91 7.68
CA SER A 259 0.35 17.83 6.77
C SER A 259 1.01 17.77 5.40
N GLU A 260 0.37 17.12 4.43
CA GLU A 260 0.90 17.01 3.08
C GLU A 260 0.77 18.32 2.30
N ILE A 261 1.85 19.09 2.20
CA ILE A 261 1.93 20.27 1.33
C ILE A 261 1.90 19.87 -0.16
N ASN A 262 2.15 18.59 -0.52
CA ASN A 262 2.22 18.12 -1.91
C ASN A 262 0.92 17.48 -2.44
N GLU A 263 0.11 16.85 -1.59
CA GLU A 263 -1.21 16.33 -1.99
C GLU A 263 -2.13 17.46 -2.45
N LEU A 264 -2.01 18.67 -1.91
CA LEU A 264 -2.80 19.83 -2.36
C LEU A 264 -2.59 20.22 -3.82
N GLN A 265 -1.51 19.83 -4.49
CA GLN A 265 -1.33 20.11 -5.93
C GLN A 265 -1.78 18.94 -6.81
N ILE A 266 -1.51 17.71 -6.39
CA ILE A 266 -1.92 16.51 -7.11
C ILE A 266 -3.43 16.28 -6.93
N ASN A 267 -3.93 16.29 -5.69
CA ASN A 267 -5.37 16.23 -5.41
C ASN A 267 -6.08 17.46 -5.96
N LYS A 268 -5.46 18.64 -6.08
CA LYS A 268 -6.11 19.76 -6.78
C LYS A 268 -6.18 19.53 -8.29
N LYS A 269 -5.15 18.99 -8.94
CA LYS A 269 -5.22 18.63 -10.37
C LYS A 269 -6.18 17.47 -10.62
N THR A 270 -6.14 16.43 -9.80
CA THR A 270 -7.06 15.28 -9.86
C THR A 270 -8.47 15.70 -9.51
N ASN A 271 -8.70 16.53 -8.48
CA ASN A 271 -10.02 17.08 -8.18
C ASN A 271 -10.51 18.01 -9.28
N ILE A 272 -9.66 18.86 -9.88
CA ILE A 272 -10.05 19.70 -11.02
C ILE A 272 -10.42 18.82 -12.23
N MET A 273 -9.64 17.78 -12.52
CA MET A 273 -9.95 16.83 -13.60
C MET A 273 -11.24 16.05 -13.31
N ASN A 274 -11.39 15.49 -12.11
CA ASN A 274 -12.58 14.77 -11.68
C ASN A 274 -13.80 15.69 -11.69
N THR A 275 -13.68 16.95 -11.25
CA THR A 275 -14.77 17.95 -11.31
C THR A 275 -15.18 18.21 -12.76
N LYS A 276 -14.21 18.33 -13.68
CA LYS A 276 -14.51 18.56 -15.09
C LYS A 276 -15.13 17.33 -15.75
N VAL A 277 -14.60 16.14 -15.48
CA VAL A 277 -15.17 14.87 -15.94
C VAL A 277 -16.58 14.68 -15.38
N GLU A 278 -16.80 14.99 -14.10
CA GLU A 278 -18.10 14.92 -13.47
C GLU A 278 -19.09 15.90 -14.10
N GLN A 279 -18.67 17.12 -14.44
CA GLN A 279 -19.50 18.09 -15.15
C GLN A 279 -19.94 17.58 -16.53
N ILE A 280 -19.00 17.04 -17.32
CA ILE A 280 -19.30 16.51 -18.66
C ILE A 280 -20.18 15.28 -18.55
N LEU A 281 -19.86 14.35 -17.64
CA LEU A 281 -20.66 13.16 -17.40
C LEU A 281 -22.08 13.54 -16.96
N MET A 282 -22.23 14.55 -16.10
CA MET A 282 -23.56 14.96 -15.63
C MET A 282 -24.34 15.71 -16.68
N HIS A 283 -23.70 16.55 -17.49
CA HIS A 283 -24.31 17.12 -18.68
C HIS A 283 -24.82 16.02 -19.61
N HIS A 284 -23.98 15.01 -19.89
CA HIS A 284 -24.35 13.87 -20.72
C HIS A 284 -25.54 13.10 -20.18
N LEU A 285 -25.54 12.77 -18.89
CA LEU A 285 -26.62 11.99 -18.25
C LEU A 285 -27.93 12.79 -18.13
N ILE A 286 -27.87 14.10 -17.91
CA ILE A 286 -29.05 14.97 -17.92
C ILE A 286 -29.62 15.05 -19.34
N ALA A 287 -28.78 15.33 -20.34
CA ALA A 287 -29.19 15.35 -21.74
C ALA A 287 -29.78 14.01 -22.18
N PHE A 288 -29.24 12.90 -21.68
CA PHE A 288 -29.78 11.57 -21.89
C PHE A 288 -31.16 11.39 -21.25
N GLY A 289 -31.35 11.79 -19.99
CA GLY A 289 -32.65 11.70 -19.31
C GLY A 289 -33.73 12.57 -19.95
N ASP A 290 -33.35 13.70 -20.54
CA ASP A 290 -34.24 14.61 -21.26
C ASP A 290 -34.48 14.19 -22.72
N ASN A 291 -33.90 13.07 -23.17
CA ASN A 291 -33.82 12.62 -24.56
C ASN A 291 -33.34 13.72 -25.54
N ASN A 292 -32.46 14.60 -25.07
CA ASN A 292 -31.96 15.74 -25.82
C ASN A 292 -30.72 15.37 -26.64
N LEU A 293 -30.98 14.94 -27.88
CA LEU A 293 -29.95 14.46 -28.80
C LEU A 293 -28.91 15.52 -29.16
N ASP A 294 -29.32 16.79 -29.28
CA ASP A 294 -28.42 17.87 -29.64
C ASP A 294 -27.47 18.23 -28.49
N GLU A 295 -27.94 18.18 -27.24
CA GLU A 295 -27.08 18.35 -26.06
C GLU A 295 -26.14 17.16 -25.89
N ILE A 296 -26.60 15.91 -26.04
CA ILE A 296 -25.74 14.73 -26.00
C ILE A 296 -24.54 14.87 -26.93
N LEU A 297 -24.77 15.30 -28.17
CA LEU A 297 -23.72 15.36 -29.18
C LEU A 297 -22.65 16.41 -28.89
N LYS A 298 -22.93 17.40 -28.01
CA LYS A 298 -21.91 18.36 -27.57
C LYS A 298 -20.80 17.70 -26.76
N ASP A 299 -21.06 16.53 -26.16
CA ASP A 299 -20.05 15.79 -25.40
C ASP A 299 -19.12 14.97 -26.29
N TYR A 300 -19.43 14.80 -27.58
CA TYR A 300 -18.67 13.98 -28.52
C TYR A 300 -17.97 14.82 -29.60
N THR A 301 -17.10 14.16 -30.36
CA THR A 301 -16.37 14.70 -31.52
C THR A 301 -16.43 13.71 -32.69
N GLU A 302 -15.92 14.10 -33.85
CA GLU A 302 -15.79 13.19 -34.99
C GLU A 302 -14.81 12.04 -34.75
N GLN A 303 -13.91 12.18 -33.77
CA GLN A 303 -12.97 11.13 -33.37
C GLN A 303 -13.53 10.20 -32.29
N SER A 304 -14.71 10.53 -31.74
CA SER A 304 -15.30 9.75 -30.65
C SER A 304 -15.81 8.39 -31.12
N ILE A 305 -15.70 7.41 -30.23
CA ILE A 305 -16.03 6.01 -30.52
C ILE A 305 -16.97 5.48 -29.43
N ILE A 306 -18.13 4.96 -29.85
CA ILE A 306 -19.01 4.15 -28.99
C ILE A 306 -18.81 2.67 -29.32
N MET A 307 -18.60 1.84 -28.29
CA MET A 307 -18.48 0.39 -28.41
C MET A 307 -19.66 -0.28 -27.71
N THR A 308 -20.41 -1.09 -28.44
CA THR A 308 -21.47 -1.93 -27.88
C THR A 308 -21.13 -3.40 -28.10
N PRO A 309 -21.82 -4.36 -27.45
CA PRO A 309 -21.59 -5.79 -27.68
C PRO A 309 -21.69 -6.21 -29.16
N ASN A 310 -22.49 -5.47 -29.94
CA ASN A 310 -22.83 -5.86 -31.31
C ASN A 310 -22.05 -5.09 -32.38
N ARG A 311 -21.57 -3.86 -32.08
CA ARG A 311 -20.86 -3.04 -33.06
C ARG A 311 -20.02 -1.92 -32.45
N THR A 312 -19.09 -1.40 -33.24
CA THR A 312 -18.38 -0.14 -32.96
C THR A 312 -18.96 0.99 -33.82
N ILE A 313 -19.16 2.16 -33.22
CA ILE A 313 -19.84 3.32 -33.77
C ILE A 313 -18.86 4.49 -33.71
N LYS A 314 -18.65 5.22 -34.81
CA LYS A 314 -17.63 6.27 -34.89
C LYS A 314 -18.18 7.52 -35.55
N GLY A 315 -17.81 8.68 -35.02
CA GLY A 315 -18.18 9.98 -35.57
C GLY A 315 -19.61 10.41 -35.22
N LEU A 316 -19.87 11.72 -35.36
CA LEU A 316 -21.08 12.34 -34.81
C LEU A 316 -22.37 11.85 -35.47
N THR A 317 -22.33 11.59 -36.79
CA THR A 317 -23.50 11.08 -37.53
C THR A 317 -23.98 9.73 -37.02
N GLU A 318 -23.06 8.78 -36.81
CA GLU A 318 -23.42 7.44 -36.34
C GLU A 318 -23.75 7.42 -34.85
N ILE A 319 -23.10 8.27 -34.05
CA ILE A 319 -23.42 8.47 -32.63
C ILE A 319 -24.83 9.07 -32.49
N ARG A 320 -25.20 10.04 -33.33
CA ARG A 320 -26.55 10.62 -33.36
C ARG A 320 -27.60 9.55 -33.63
N LYS A 321 -27.35 8.69 -34.63
CA LYS A 321 -28.25 7.59 -34.96
C LYS A 321 -28.38 6.61 -33.79
N PHE A 322 -27.27 6.24 -33.17
CA PHE A 322 -27.25 5.36 -32.01
C PHE A 322 -28.15 5.86 -30.87
N PHE A 323 -27.98 7.10 -30.40
CA PHE A 323 -28.79 7.62 -29.31
C PHE A 323 -30.26 7.82 -29.71
N LYS A 324 -30.53 8.19 -30.97
CA LYS A 324 -31.91 8.23 -31.48
C LYS A 324 -32.59 6.87 -31.36
N ASP A 325 -31.92 5.80 -31.80
CA ASP A 325 -32.43 4.42 -31.70
C ASP A 325 -32.54 3.99 -30.22
N PHE A 326 -31.59 4.41 -29.37
CA PHE A 326 -31.59 4.08 -27.94
C PHE A 326 -32.75 4.73 -27.17
N PHE A 327 -33.13 5.96 -27.55
CA PHE A 327 -34.29 6.66 -27.00
C PHE A 327 -35.63 6.05 -27.37
N GLU A 328 -35.70 5.22 -28.43
CA GLU A 328 -36.89 4.41 -28.69
C GLU A 328 -37.07 3.33 -27.61
N ALA A 329 -35.99 2.79 -27.05
CA ALA A 329 -36.07 1.82 -25.95
C ALA A 329 -36.29 2.50 -24.58
N ILE A 330 -35.73 3.70 -24.41
CA ILE A 330 -35.80 4.49 -23.17
C ILE A 330 -36.36 5.89 -23.50
N PRO A 331 -37.68 6.02 -23.72
CA PRO A 331 -38.32 7.31 -23.97
C PRO A 331 -38.29 8.21 -22.71
N SER A 332 -38.45 9.52 -22.91
CA SER A 332 -38.56 10.48 -21.81
C SER A 332 -39.66 10.07 -20.82
N GLY A 333 -39.36 10.15 -19.53
CA GLY A 333 -40.25 9.69 -18.45
C GLY A 333 -40.07 8.21 -18.08
N SER A 334 -39.16 7.48 -18.73
CA SER A 334 -38.74 6.16 -18.26
C SER A 334 -38.14 6.24 -16.85
N HIS A 335 -38.36 5.21 -16.04
CA HIS A 335 -37.71 5.10 -14.75
C HIS A 335 -36.22 4.82 -14.97
N PHE A 336 -35.34 5.55 -14.29
CA PHE A 336 -33.90 5.35 -14.33
C PHE A 336 -33.34 5.31 -12.91
N GLU A 337 -32.55 4.29 -12.60
CA GLU A 337 -31.89 4.10 -11.32
C GLU A 337 -30.38 4.05 -11.54
N MET A 338 -29.64 4.97 -10.93
CA MET A 338 -28.17 4.91 -10.89
C MET A 338 -27.73 3.95 -9.78
N LYS A 339 -27.10 2.82 -10.14
CA LYS A 339 -26.61 1.81 -9.17
C LYS A 339 -25.18 2.08 -8.73
N GLN A 340 -24.34 2.56 -9.64
CA GLN A 340 -22.96 2.92 -9.36
C GLN A 340 -22.54 4.11 -10.23
N LYS A 341 -21.74 5.00 -9.65
CA LYS A 341 -20.99 6.03 -10.37
C LYS A 341 -19.60 6.11 -9.77
N SER A 342 -18.57 5.97 -10.59
CA SER A 342 -17.17 6.15 -10.18
C SER A 342 -16.42 6.95 -11.23
N ILE A 343 -15.57 7.87 -10.79
CA ILE A 343 -14.73 8.70 -11.65
C ILE A 343 -13.30 8.59 -11.13
N GLU A 344 -12.39 8.17 -12.01
CA GLU A 344 -10.97 8.04 -11.71
C GLU A 344 -10.16 8.68 -12.85
N GLY A 345 -9.65 9.89 -12.60
CA GLY A 345 -8.88 10.65 -13.57
C GLY A 345 -9.67 10.98 -14.83
N LYS A 346 -9.34 10.34 -15.96
CA LYS A 346 -10.01 10.53 -17.26
C LYS A 346 -11.11 9.50 -17.53
N VAL A 347 -11.43 8.63 -16.59
CA VAL A 347 -12.38 7.53 -16.81
C VAL A 347 -13.56 7.70 -15.86
N ALA A 348 -14.78 7.60 -16.40
CA ALA A 348 -15.98 7.41 -15.61
C ALA A 348 -16.60 6.05 -15.91
N TYR A 349 -17.14 5.42 -14.88
CA TYR A 349 -17.92 4.20 -14.99
C TYR A 349 -19.25 4.38 -14.29
N ILE A 350 -20.32 3.93 -14.93
CA ILE A 350 -21.65 3.86 -14.32
C ILE A 350 -22.24 2.46 -14.48
N ALA A 351 -23.04 2.08 -13.49
CA ALA A 351 -23.97 0.97 -13.60
C ALA A 351 -25.38 1.51 -13.31
N TRP A 352 -26.36 1.09 -14.09
CA TRP A 352 -27.71 1.66 -14.05
C TRP A 352 -28.77 0.59 -14.32
N ALA A 353 -30.01 0.89 -13.98
CA ALA A 353 -31.19 0.16 -14.43
C ALA A 353 -32.19 1.16 -15.01
N SER A 354 -32.98 0.70 -15.97
CA SER A 354 -34.04 1.51 -16.59
C SER A 354 -35.26 0.67 -16.88
N LYS A 355 -36.44 1.27 -16.72
CA LYS A 355 -37.71 0.63 -17.06
C LYS A 355 -38.62 1.59 -17.79
N SER A 356 -39.05 1.17 -18.98
CA SER A 356 -40.02 1.88 -19.81
C SER A 356 -41.21 0.96 -20.14
N ASN A 357 -42.16 1.48 -20.92
CA ASN A 357 -43.21 0.67 -21.53
C ASN A 357 -42.72 -0.18 -22.73
N ILE A 358 -41.46 0.01 -23.16
CA ILE A 358 -40.86 -0.64 -24.33
C ILE A 358 -39.79 -1.66 -23.93
N ALA A 359 -39.00 -1.37 -22.89
CA ALA A 359 -37.90 -2.22 -22.43
C ALA A 359 -37.78 -2.24 -20.89
N ASP A 360 -37.41 -3.40 -20.35
CA ASP A 360 -37.00 -3.57 -18.96
C ASP A 360 -35.50 -3.93 -18.94
N ILE A 361 -34.68 -3.01 -18.43
CA ILE A 361 -33.23 -3.11 -18.38
C ILE A 361 -32.83 -3.20 -16.89
N PRO A 362 -32.71 -4.41 -16.33
CA PRO A 362 -32.36 -4.59 -14.91
C PRO A 362 -30.91 -4.21 -14.60
N MET A 363 -30.04 -4.19 -15.62
CA MET A 363 -28.63 -3.82 -15.52
C MET A 363 -28.08 -3.35 -16.87
N GLY A 364 -27.56 -2.13 -16.88
CA GLY A 364 -26.72 -1.56 -17.92
C GLY A 364 -25.43 -1.00 -17.30
N THR A 365 -24.37 -0.96 -18.10
CA THR A 365 -23.08 -0.42 -17.70
C THR A 365 -22.48 0.42 -18.80
N ASP A 366 -21.98 1.59 -18.43
CA ASP A 366 -21.29 2.47 -19.36
C ASP A 366 -19.91 2.84 -18.82
N THR A 367 -18.91 2.88 -19.70
CA THR A 367 -17.58 3.40 -19.40
C THR A 367 -17.26 4.54 -20.35
N PHE A 368 -16.93 5.70 -19.81
CA PHE A 368 -16.55 6.89 -20.55
C PHE A 368 -15.07 7.18 -20.33
N VAL A 369 -14.33 7.40 -21.42
CA VAL A 369 -12.95 7.90 -21.38
C VAL A 369 -12.93 9.27 -22.00
N PHE A 370 -12.49 10.26 -21.23
CA PHE A 370 -12.52 11.67 -21.61
C PHE A 370 -11.16 12.12 -22.13
N ASP A 371 -11.18 12.93 -23.18
CA ASP A 371 -10.02 13.72 -23.59
C ASP A 371 -10.39 15.20 -23.65
N GLY A 372 -9.69 16.01 -22.85
CA GLY A 372 -10.02 17.42 -22.70
C GLY A 372 -11.41 17.66 -22.09
N ASP A 373 -12.34 18.15 -22.90
CA ASP A 373 -13.73 18.44 -22.57
C ASP A 373 -14.73 17.54 -23.33
N LYS A 374 -14.25 16.42 -23.87
CA LYS A 374 -15.04 15.52 -24.74
C LYS A 374 -14.91 14.06 -24.32
N ILE A 375 -15.95 13.28 -24.60
CA ILE A 375 -15.96 11.81 -24.51
C ILE A 375 -15.23 11.27 -25.74
N GLN A 376 -14.05 10.70 -25.55
CA GLN A 376 -13.26 10.08 -26.61
C GLN A 376 -13.71 8.64 -26.86
N TYR A 377 -13.92 7.87 -25.79
CA TYR A 377 -14.44 6.51 -25.85
C TYR A 377 -15.63 6.36 -24.92
N HIS A 378 -16.62 5.60 -25.37
CA HIS A 378 -17.78 5.24 -24.59
C HIS A 378 -18.11 3.77 -24.84
N THR A 379 -18.17 2.94 -23.81
CA THR A 379 -18.71 1.58 -23.93
C THR A 379 -20.13 1.57 -23.38
N VAL A 380 -21.08 0.93 -24.07
CA VAL A 380 -22.45 0.71 -23.55
C VAL A 380 -22.74 -0.77 -23.63
N ALA A 381 -23.13 -1.38 -22.52
CA ALA A 381 -23.64 -2.75 -22.49
C ALA A 381 -24.87 -2.84 -21.57
N ASP A 382 -25.96 -3.39 -22.08
CA ASP A 382 -27.20 -3.58 -21.34
C ASP A 382 -27.75 -5.01 -21.53
N PHE A 383 -28.34 -5.55 -20.47
CA PHE A 383 -29.11 -6.78 -20.54
C PHE A 383 -30.58 -6.43 -20.73
N ARG A 384 -31.20 -6.93 -21.80
CA ARG A 384 -32.62 -6.76 -22.11
C ARG A 384 -33.33 -8.09 -22.01
N PHE A 385 -34.51 -8.13 -21.39
CA PHE A 385 -35.41 -9.28 -21.43
C PHE A 385 -36.40 -9.20 -22.59
#